data_AF-A0A9P1AKF2-F1
#
_entry.id   AF-A0A9P1AKF2-F1
#
_cell.length_a   1.000
_cell.length_b   1.000
_cell.length_c   1.000
_cell.angle_alpha   90.00
_cell.angle_beta   90.00
_cell.angle_gamma   90.00
#
_symmetry.space_group_name_H-M   'P 1'
#
loop_
_entity.id
_entity.type
_entity.pdbx_description
1 polymer ?
#
loop_
_entity_poly.entity_id
_entity_poly.type
_entity_poly.pdbx_seq_one_letter_code
_entity_poly.pdbx_strand_id
1 'polypeptide(L)'
;MDTISDRHHRCLFGWVHVSTTMRLILAYFVVYNVALGLLGLPWFSIYIGLAGLCVTAFTSFQVYKKNDRMLFPFYLYVLFTIFYLLFLGGYFFFVNIFHKNLVKDALGDHSDSISFIWHFADIVLIMTHAWVLSVSSKCRKYFRWVREGGQKALHNNRPDSPNSDPLLREARKQDLIAGKPKRSRFTAWFHKRFGTRSSPFAFDNIPYWTSDEVCAWLSSIGMSEYGSTFRKNDIQGSELMHLERSDILEIGINKIGHVKRLQSAILELRAHNQRARRAQARKKRRVAKDYKPEAAAGGSADKRKESSAERYPDGQPSTSSSASAPSGKSGTTRRIPPKDGESAPAVMQKDPSSS
;
A
#
# COMPACT_ATOMS: atom_id res chain seq x y z
N MET A 1 28.01 1.90 -5.72
CA MET A 1 27.13 2.50 -6.74
C MET A 1 26.42 1.33 -7.44
N ASP A 2 25.13 1.01 -7.36
CA ASP A 2 23.89 1.65 -6.87
C ASP A 2 22.90 0.56 -6.41
N THR A 3 23.08 0.01 -5.21
CA THR A 3 22.23 -1.09 -4.68
C THR A 3 20.81 -0.62 -4.27
N ILE A 4 20.58 0.69 -4.25
CA ILE A 4 19.30 1.34 -3.93
C ILE A 4 18.43 1.49 -5.19
N SER A 5 19.04 1.74 -6.36
CA SER A 5 18.33 1.80 -7.65
C SER A 5 17.77 0.42 -8.04
N ASP A 6 18.56 -0.62 -7.79
CA ASP A 6 18.19 -2.02 -8.04
C ASP A 6 17.01 -2.49 -7.16
N ARG A 7 16.82 -1.90 -5.97
CA ARG A 7 15.68 -2.21 -5.08
C ARG A 7 14.39 -1.48 -5.45
N HIS A 8 14.49 -0.27 -6.01
CA HIS A 8 13.34 0.47 -6.55
C HIS A 8 12.79 -0.17 -7.83
N HIS A 9 13.66 -0.67 -8.70
CA HIS A 9 13.23 -1.44 -9.88
C HIS A 9 12.50 -2.75 -9.54
N ARG A 10 12.86 -3.39 -8.42
CA ARG A 10 12.25 -4.63 -7.91
C ARG A 10 10.80 -4.47 -7.37
N CYS A 11 10.33 -3.25 -7.10
CA CYS A 11 9.01 -3.01 -6.50
C CYS A 11 7.91 -2.62 -7.50
N LEU A 12 8.25 -2.15 -8.71
CA LEU A 12 7.24 -1.73 -9.70
C LEU A 12 6.76 -2.87 -10.60
N PHE A 13 7.55 -3.91 -10.78
CA PHE A 13 7.20 -5.03 -11.65
C PHE A 13 7.56 -6.37 -10.99
N GLY A 14 6.57 -6.97 -10.31
CA GLY A 14 6.63 -8.40 -9.99
C GLY A 14 6.73 -9.23 -11.27
N TRP A 15 7.24 -10.47 -11.16
CA TRP A 15 7.37 -11.41 -12.29
C TRP A 15 6.08 -11.58 -13.10
N VAL A 16 4.93 -11.63 -12.40
CA VAL A 16 3.59 -11.65 -13.01
C VAL A 16 3.34 -10.37 -13.81
N HIS A 17 3.77 -9.22 -13.31
CA HIS A 17 3.57 -7.94 -13.97
C HIS A 17 4.38 -7.84 -15.28
N VAL A 18 5.66 -8.26 -15.29
CA VAL A 18 6.49 -8.23 -16.52
C VAL A 18 5.95 -9.18 -17.58
N SER A 19 5.61 -10.42 -17.21
CA SER A 19 5.11 -11.41 -18.16
C SER A 19 3.75 -11.01 -18.74
N THR A 20 2.83 -10.54 -17.89
CA THR A 20 1.52 -10.06 -18.34
C THR A 20 1.66 -8.81 -19.21
N THR A 21 2.51 -7.85 -18.82
CA THR A 21 2.73 -6.63 -19.62
C THR A 21 3.27 -6.96 -21.01
N MET A 22 4.22 -7.89 -21.11
CA MET A 22 4.74 -8.33 -22.42
C MET A 22 3.67 -9.02 -23.28
N ARG A 23 2.79 -9.84 -22.69
CA ARG A 23 1.67 -10.45 -23.43
C ARG A 23 0.68 -9.41 -23.94
N LEU A 24 0.35 -8.41 -23.13
CA LEU A 24 -0.53 -7.31 -23.53
C LEU A 24 0.07 -6.47 -24.66
N ILE A 25 1.38 -6.18 -24.59
CA ILE A 25 2.09 -5.49 -25.66
C ILE A 25 2.05 -6.30 -26.96
N LEU A 26 2.32 -7.60 -26.90
CA LEU A 26 2.28 -8.46 -28.10
C LEU A 26 0.86 -8.54 -28.67
N ALA A 27 -0.17 -8.68 -27.83
CA ALA A 27 -1.56 -8.66 -28.26
C ALA A 27 -1.93 -7.33 -28.95
N TYR A 28 -1.50 -6.20 -28.38
CA TYR A 28 -1.66 -4.88 -29.00
C TYR A 28 -1.03 -4.82 -30.40
N PHE A 29 0.21 -5.29 -30.57
CA PHE A 29 0.86 -5.27 -31.88
C PHE A 29 0.21 -6.21 -32.90
N VAL A 30 -0.37 -7.33 -32.47
CA VAL A 30 -1.19 -8.17 -33.36
C VAL A 30 -2.39 -7.38 -33.87
N VAL A 31 -3.15 -6.75 -32.97
CA VAL A 31 -4.31 -5.93 -33.33
C VAL A 31 -3.91 -4.76 -34.23
N TYR A 32 -2.82 -4.06 -33.90
CA TYR A 32 -2.29 -2.95 -34.69
C TYR A 32 -1.93 -3.36 -36.12
N ASN A 33 -1.22 -4.48 -36.31
CA ASN A 33 -0.83 -4.94 -37.64
C ASN A 33 -2.03 -5.45 -38.45
N VAL A 34 -3.01 -6.11 -37.80
CA VAL A 34 -4.26 -6.51 -38.46
C VAL A 34 -5.03 -5.26 -38.89
N ALA A 35 -5.15 -4.25 -38.02
CA ALA A 35 -5.80 -2.99 -38.36
C ALA A 35 -5.10 -2.28 -39.53
N LEU A 36 -3.76 -2.24 -39.56
CA LEU A 36 -2.99 -1.68 -40.68
C LEU A 36 -3.30 -2.38 -42.01
N GLY A 37 -3.51 -3.70 -41.99
CA GLY A 37 -3.88 -4.47 -43.19
C GLY A 37 -5.33 -4.23 -43.65
N LEU A 38 -6.22 -3.87 -42.73
CA LEU A 38 -7.65 -3.65 -43.02
C LEU A 38 -8.00 -2.20 -43.37
N LEU A 39 -7.17 -1.23 -42.98
CA LEU A 39 -7.42 0.21 -43.15
C LEU A 39 -7.43 0.72 -44.60
N GLY A 40 -7.27 -0.15 -45.59
CA GLY A 40 -7.29 0.23 -47.01
C GLY A 40 -6.18 1.22 -47.38
N LEU A 41 -5.11 1.28 -46.56
CA LEU A 41 -3.93 2.08 -46.81
C LEU A 41 -3.21 1.58 -48.08
N PRO A 42 -2.31 2.38 -48.67
CA PRO A 42 -1.55 1.97 -49.85
C PRO A 42 -0.96 0.56 -49.69
N TRP A 43 -0.88 -0.18 -50.79
CA TRP A 43 -0.39 -1.57 -50.83
C TRP A 43 0.88 -1.86 -50.00
N PHE A 44 1.80 -0.91 -49.84
CA PHE A 44 2.99 -1.04 -49.01
C PHE A 44 2.69 -1.21 -47.50
N SER A 45 1.59 -0.64 -47.00
CA SER A 45 1.15 -0.78 -45.60
C SER A 45 0.73 -2.22 -45.26
N ILE A 46 0.23 -2.97 -46.23
CA ILE A 46 -0.08 -4.40 -46.07
C ILE A 46 1.21 -5.20 -45.85
N TYR A 47 2.26 -4.93 -46.63
CA TYR A 47 3.56 -5.59 -46.45
C TYR A 47 4.19 -5.25 -45.10
N ILE A 48 4.07 -3.99 -44.64
CA ILE A 48 4.52 -3.57 -43.31
C ILE A 48 3.75 -4.31 -42.22
N GLY A 49 2.43 -4.46 -42.37
CA GLY A 49 1.57 -5.21 -41.45
C GLY A 49 1.94 -6.69 -41.37
N LEU A 50 2.12 -7.35 -42.52
CA LEU A 50 2.54 -8.76 -42.57
C LEU A 50 3.93 -8.99 -41.98
N ALA A 51 4.89 -8.14 -42.33
CA ALA A 51 6.23 -8.18 -41.74
C ALA A 51 6.19 -7.96 -40.21
N GLY A 52 5.34 -7.03 -39.75
CA GLY A 52 5.12 -6.78 -38.33
C GLY A 52 4.47 -7.94 -37.58
N LEU A 53 3.54 -8.67 -38.20
CA LEU A 53 2.98 -9.91 -37.64
C LEU A 53 4.06 -10.99 -37.51
N CYS A 54 4.90 -11.17 -38.52
CA CYS A 54 6.03 -12.10 -38.45
C CYS A 54 6.99 -11.77 -37.30
N VAL A 55 7.36 -10.48 -37.15
CA VAL A 55 8.21 -10.01 -36.04
C VAL A 55 7.53 -10.25 -34.68
N THR A 56 6.22 -9.99 -34.58
CA THR A 56 5.45 -10.17 -33.35
C THR A 56 5.32 -11.65 -32.98
N ALA A 57 5.06 -12.53 -33.94
CA ALA A 57 5.02 -13.98 -33.75
C ALA A 57 6.38 -14.54 -33.32
N PHE A 58 7.46 -14.12 -34.01
CA PHE A 58 8.83 -14.51 -33.66
C PHE A 58 9.20 -14.04 -32.25
N THR A 59 8.86 -12.80 -31.89
CA THR A 59 9.10 -12.25 -30.55
C THR A 59 8.31 -13.04 -29.49
N SER A 60 7.06 -13.40 -29.77
CA SER A 60 6.21 -14.20 -28.87
C SER A 60 6.82 -15.57 -28.59
N PHE A 61 7.30 -16.26 -29.63
CA PHE A 61 7.98 -17.54 -29.51
C PHE A 61 9.28 -17.44 -28.68
N GLN A 62 10.05 -16.37 -28.87
CA GLN A 62 11.33 -16.21 -28.17
C GLN A 62 11.18 -15.77 -26.72
N VAL A 63 10.15 -14.97 -26.40
CA VAL A 63 9.75 -14.66 -25.02
C VAL A 63 9.33 -15.93 -24.29
N TYR A 64 8.62 -16.84 -24.95
CA TYR A 64 8.30 -18.16 -24.40
C TYR A 64 9.56 -18.98 -24.10
N LYS A 65 10.56 -18.96 -25.00
CA LYS A 65 11.85 -19.64 -24.81
C LYS A 65 12.81 -18.93 -23.84
N LYS A 66 12.40 -17.82 -23.20
CA LYS A 66 13.21 -17.00 -22.27
C LYS A 66 14.54 -16.52 -22.86
N ASN A 67 14.61 -16.32 -24.18
CA ASN A 67 15.82 -15.85 -24.85
C ASN A 67 15.80 -14.32 -25.01
N ASP A 68 16.74 -13.62 -24.37
CA ASP A 68 16.76 -12.15 -24.26
C ASP A 68 17.43 -11.44 -25.45
N ARG A 69 18.29 -12.15 -26.19
CA ARG A 69 19.04 -11.60 -27.33
C ARG A 69 18.15 -11.09 -28.47
N MET A 70 16.94 -11.61 -28.61
CA MET A 70 16.04 -11.30 -29.73
C MET A 70 14.91 -10.30 -29.36
N LEU A 71 15.00 -9.62 -28.21
CA LEU A 71 14.13 -8.47 -27.92
C LEU A 71 14.55 -7.21 -28.69
N PHE A 72 15.72 -7.23 -29.33
CA PHE A 72 16.28 -6.12 -30.10
C PHE A 72 15.57 -5.91 -31.46
N PRO A 73 15.33 -6.94 -32.30
CA PRO A 73 14.51 -6.81 -33.50
C PRO A 73 13.12 -6.22 -33.23
N PHE A 74 12.44 -6.69 -32.17
CA PHE A 74 11.16 -6.13 -31.75
C PHE A 74 11.27 -4.64 -31.40
N TYR A 75 12.31 -4.27 -30.65
CA TYR A 75 12.55 -2.87 -30.28
C TYR A 75 12.79 -1.98 -31.51
N LEU A 76 13.57 -2.45 -32.50
CA LEU A 76 13.78 -1.72 -33.75
C LEU A 76 12.47 -1.59 -34.54
N TYR A 77 11.64 -2.63 -34.56
CA TYR A 77 10.33 -2.60 -35.19
C TYR A 77 9.39 -1.58 -34.51
N VAL A 78 9.36 -1.53 -33.17
CA VAL A 78 8.58 -0.51 -32.45
C VAL A 78 9.12 0.91 -32.74
N LEU A 79 10.43 1.08 -32.87
CA LEU A 79 11.01 2.37 -33.25
C LEU A 79 10.61 2.77 -34.68
N PHE A 80 10.68 1.83 -35.62
CA PHE A 80 10.29 2.06 -37.00
C PHE A 80 8.80 2.41 -37.14
N THR A 81 7.93 1.77 -36.37
CA THR A 81 6.48 2.08 -36.36
C THR A 81 6.19 3.48 -35.84
N ILE A 82 6.97 4.03 -34.90
CA ILE A 82 6.86 5.44 -34.50
C ILE A 82 7.19 6.38 -35.67
N PHE A 83 8.29 6.13 -36.37
CA PHE A 83 8.63 6.93 -37.56
C PHE A 83 7.55 6.81 -38.63
N TYR A 84 7.06 5.60 -38.90
CA TYR A 84 5.96 5.38 -39.83
C TYR A 84 4.72 6.18 -39.46
N LEU A 85 4.31 6.18 -38.18
CA LEU A 85 3.16 6.97 -37.71
C LEU A 85 3.39 8.47 -37.85
N LEU A 86 4.60 8.97 -37.54
CA LEU A 86 4.93 10.39 -37.78
C LEU A 86 4.82 10.77 -39.26
N PHE A 87 5.31 9.91 -40.17
CA PHE A 87 5.16 10.13 -41.61
C PHE A 87 3.71 10.00 -42.07
N LEU A 88 2.95 9.06 -41.53
CA LEU A 88 1.54 8.83 -41.86
C LEU A 88 0.66 10.00 -41.39
N GLY A 89 0.84 10.46 -40.15
CA GLY A 89 0.18 11.64 -39.60
C GLY A 89 0.53 12.91 -40.37
N GLY A 90 1.81 13.09 -40.73
CA GLY A 90 2.26 14.19 -41.58
C GLY A 90 1.67 14.14 -42.99
N TYR A 91 1.55 12.94 -43.58
CA TYR A 91 0.89 12.72 -44.86
C TYR A 91 -0.60 13.09 -44.80
N PHE A 92 -1.32 12.63 -43.78
CA PHE A 92 -2.73 13.00 -43.61
C PHE A 92 -2.92 14.51 -43.42
N PHE A 93 -2.03 15.15 -42.66
CA PHE A 93 -2.04 16.60 -42.47
C PHE A 93 -1.82 17.35 -43.80
N PHE A 94 -0.83 16.89 -44.57
CA PHE A 94 -0.54 17.44 -45.90
C PHE A 94 -1.74 17.31 -46.85
N VAL A 95 -2.33 16.11 -46.95
CA VAL A 95 -3.51 15.87 -47.80
C VAL A 95 -4.69 16.73 -47.35
N ASN A 96 -4.92 16.86 -46.04
CA ASN A 96 -6.03 17.65 -45.54
C ASN A 96 -5.88 19.17 -45.80
N ILE A 97 -4.65 19.69 -45.81
CA ILE A 97 -4.38 21.11 -46.13
C ILE A 97 -4.42 21.36 -47.63
N PHE A 98 -3.65 20.59 -48.41
CA PHE A 98 -3.42 20.88 -49.83
C PHE A 98 -4.46 20.26 -50.76
N HIS A 99 -5.18 19.24 -50.32
CA HIS A 99 -6.18 18.51 -51.11
C HIS A 99 -7.57 18.51 -50.44
N LYS A 100 -7.92 19.58 -49.71
CA LYS A 100 -9.17 19.68 -48.94
C LYS A 100 -10.44 19.35 -49.75
N ASN A 101 -10.49 19.73 -51.03
CA ASN A 101 -11.64 19.47 -51.90
C ASN A 101 -11.85 17.96 -52.15
N LEU A 102 -10.77 17.22 -52.44
CA LEU A 102 -10.83 15.76 -52.63
C LEU A 102 -11.26 15.04 -51.35
N VAL A 103 -10.84 15.54 -50.19
CA VAL A 103 -11.22 14.99 -48.89
C VAL A 103 -12.71 15.23 -48.60
N LYS A 104 -13.22 16.42 -48.92
CA LYS A 104 -14.65 16.73 -48.81
C LYS A 104 -15.50 15.89 -49.75
N ASP A 105 -15.05 15.67 -50.99
CA ASP A 105 -15.78 14.84 -51.96
C ASP A 105 -15.89 13.38 -51.49
N ALA A 106 -14.88 12.88 -50.78
CA ALA A 106 -14.84 11.50 -50.28
C ALA A 106 -15.52 11.30 -48.91
N LEU A 107 -15.43 12.26 -47.99
CA LEU A 107 -15.93 12.14 -46.60
C LEU A 107 -17.15 13.02 -46.27
N GLY A 108 -17.58 13.88 -47.20
CA GLY A 108 -18.67 14.82 -47.02
C GLY A 108 -18.33 16.00 -46.11
N ASP A 109 -19.35 16.76 -45.71
CA ASP A 109 -19.20 18.01 -44.94
C ASP A 109 -18.62 17.81 -43.54
N HIS A 110 -18.56 16.58 -43.03
CA HIS A 110 -17.94 16.23 -41.75
C HIS A 110 -16.42 15.97 -41.84
N SER A 111 -15.80 16.23 -43.00
CA SER A 111 -14.37 15.98 -43.25
C SER A 111 -13.45 16.54 -42.16
N ASP A 112 -13.73 17.76 -41.68
CA ASP A 112 -12.88 18.47 -40.73
C ASP A 112 -12.93 17.81 -39.33
N SER A 113 -14.10 17.32 -38.91
CA SER A 113 -14.25 16.55 -37.65
C SER A 113 -13.58 15.19 -37.74
N ILE A 114 -13.70 14.51 -38.88
CA ILE A 114 -13.09 13.19 -39.09
C ILE A 114 -11.56 13.30 -39.11
N SER A 115 -11.00 14.31 -39.78
CA SER A 115 -9.56 14.56 -39.78
C SER A 115 -9.00 14.80 -38.38
N PHE A 116 -9.71 15.58 -37.54
CA PHE A 116 -9.32 15.78 -36.15
C PHE A 116 -9.24 14.47 -35.36
N ILE A 117 -10.23 13.58 -35.54
CA ILE A 117 -10.25 12.26 -34.88
C ILE A 117 -9.04 11.42 -35.32
N TRP A 118 -8.71 11.40 -36.62
CA TRP A 118 -7.54 10.68 -37.12
C TRP A 118 -6.22 11.22 -36.58
N HIS A 119 -6.05 12.54 -36.50
CA HIS A 119 -4.85 13.15 -35.90
C HIS A 119 -4.73 12.86 -34.41
N PHE A 120 -5.84 12.94 -33.67
CA PHE A 120 -5.86 12.57 -32.27
C PHE A 120 -5.50 11.08 -32.07
N ALA A 121 -6.06 10.20 -32.90
CA ALA A 121 -5.74 8.78 -32.88
C ALA A 121 -4.26 8.52 -33.19
N ASP A 122 -3.67 9.23 -34.16
CA ASP A 122 -2.25 9.14 -34.50
C ASP A 122 -1.34 9.55 -33.33
N ILE A 123 -1.64 10.68 -32.67
CA ILE A 123 -0.89 11.13 -31.49
C ILE A 123 -0.96 10.09 -30.36
N VAL A 124 -2.15 9.54 -30.09
CA VAL A 124 -2.35 8.51 -29.07
C VAL A 124 -1.58 7.23 -29.43
N LEU A 125 -1.57 6.83 -30.70
CA LEU A 125 -0.78 5.69 -31.18
C LEU A 125 0.71 5.93 -30.99
N ILE A 126 1.24 7.10 -31.36
CA ILE A 126 2.65 7.47 -31.16
C ILE A 126 3.02 7.43 -29.68
N MET A 127 2.20 8.03 -28.80
CA MET A 127 2.43 7.99 -27.35
C MET A 127 2.44 6.55 -26.81
N THR A 128 1.52 5.72 -27.29
CA THR A 128 1.44 4.29 -26.92
C THR A 128 2.71 3.54 -27.33
N HIS A 129 3.21 3.77 -28.55
CA HIS A 129 4.44 3.14 -29.02
C HIS A 129 5.69 3.63 -28.26
N ALA A 130 5.77 4.93 -27.94
CA ALA A 130 6.85 5.49 -27.13
C ALA A 130 6.84 4.91 -25.69
N TRP A 131 5.65 4.71 -25.12
CA TRP A 131 5.51 4.00 -23.85
C TRP A 131 5.98 2.54 -23.96
N VAL A 132 5.63 1.83 -25.04
CA VAL A 132 6.12 0.47 -25.31
C VAL A 132 7.66 0.42 -25.39
N LEU A 133 8.33 1.39 -26.02
CA LEU A 133 9.80 1.44 -26.05
C LEU A 133 10.38 1.53 -24.63
N SER A 134 9.78 2.37 -23.79
CA SER A 134 10.18 2.55 -22.40
C SER A 134 10.01 1.25 -21.58
N VAL A 135 8.90 0.55 -21.77
CA VAL A 135 8.64 -0.74 -21.12
C VAL A 135 9.55 -1.84 -21.64
N SER A 136 9.76 -1.92 -22.96
CA SER A 136 10.62 -2.91 -23.61
C SER A 136 12.08 -2.76 -23.16
N SER A 137 12.56 -1.52 -23.02
CA SER A 137 13.88 -1.20 -22.47
C SER A 137 14.05 -1.71 -21.03
N LYS A 138 13.04 -1.49 -20.17
CA LYS A 138 13.03 -1.99 -18.79
C LYS A 138 12.96 -3.52 -18.73
N CYS A 139 12.14 -4.15 -19.57
CA CYS A 139 12.04 -5.60 -19.65
C CYS A 139 13.37 -6.24 -20.09
N ARG A 140 14.07 -5.63 -21.06
CA ARG A 140 15.41 -6.09 -21.47
C ARG A 140 16.41 -6.09 -20.32
N LYS A 141 16.44 -5.02 -19.51
CA LYS A 141 17.29 -4.93 -18.31
C LYS A 141 16.93 -6.03 -17.31
N TYR A 142 15.63 -6.29 -17.12
CA TYR A 142 15.15 -7.36 -16.24
C TYR A 142 15.57 -8.76 -16.73
N PHE A 143 15.36 -9.10 -18.01
CA PHE A 143 15.73 -10.39 -18.56
C PHE A 143 17.25 -10.63 -18.50
N ARG A 144 18.06 -9.59 -18.74
CA ARG A 144 19.52 -9.65 -18.55
C ARG A 144 19.88 -10.03 -17.12
N TRP A 145 19.29 -9.37 -16.13
CA TRP A 145 19.50 -9.67 -14.71
C TRP A 145 19.05 -11.10 -14.34
N VAL A 146 17.95 -11.59 -14.91
CA VAL A 146 17.50 -12.99 -14.71
C VAL A 146 18.53 -13.96 -15.27
N ARG A 147 19.07 -13.70 -16.46
CA ARG A 147 20.09 -14.52 -17.12
C ARG A 147 21.39 -14.57 -16.32
N GLU A 148 21.78 -13.47 -15.70
CA GLU A 148 22.93 -13.36 -14.79
C GLU A 148 22.72 -14.10 -13.44
N GLY A 149 21.58 -14.80 -13.27
CA GLY A 149 21.33 -15.61 -12.08
C GLY A 149 20.83 -14.80 -10.88
N GLY A 150 20.46 -13.54 -11.06
CA GLY A 150 19.96 -12.69 -9.98
C GLY A 150 18.75 -13.28 -9.24
N GLN A 151 17.92 -14.07 -9.93
CA GLN A 151 16.78 -14.77 -9.31
C GLN A 151 17.23 -15.90 -8.36
N LYS A 152 18.30 -16.63 -8.71
CA LYS A 152 18.92 -17.63 -7.84
C LYS A 152 19.59 -16.97 -6.63
N ALA A 153 20.24 -15.83 -6.83
CA ALA A 153 20.81 -15.04 -5.74
C ALA A 153 19.73 -14.56 -4.74
N LEU A 154 18.58 -14.07 -5.22
CA LEU A 154 17.46 -13.70 -4.33
C LEU A 154 16.85 -14.90 -3.62
N HIS A 155 16.74 -16.06 -4.28
CA HIS A 155 16.25 -17.29 -3.67
C HIS A 155 17.21 -17.79 -2.59
N ASN A 156 18.50 -17.81 -2.88
CA ASN A 156 19.54 -18.27 -1.95
C ASN A 156 19.67 -17.36 -0.72
N ASN A 157 19.50 -16.04 -0.90
CA ASN A 157 19.49 -15.06 0.19
C ASN A 157 18.14 -14.96 0.92
N ARG A 158 17.14 -15.74 0.51
CA ARG A 158 15.89 -15.83 1.26
C ARG A 158 16.20 -16.49 2.59
N PRO A 159 15.69 -15.98 3.71
CA PRO A 159 16.19 -16.43 4.99
C PRO A 159 15.68 -17.84 5.36
N ASP A 160 14.78 -18.42 4.57
CA ASP A 160 14.32 -19.83 4.64
C ASP A 160 15.07 -20.77 3.66
N SER A 161 16.06 -20.25 2.91
CA SER A 161 16.84 -21.01 1.92
C SER A 161 17.72 -22.07 2.58
N PRO A 162 17.92 -23.26 1.98
CA PRO A 162 18.84 -24.29 2.46
C PRO A 162 20.33 -23.88 2.50
N ASN A 163 20.67 -22.68 1.98
CA ASN A 163 21.99 -22.06 2.11
C ASN A 163 22.08 -20.90 3.13
N SER A 164 21.00 -20.53 3.85
CA SER A 164 21.08 -19.51 4.91
C SER A 164 21.76 -20.02 6.19
N ASP A 165 22.36 -19.14 6.99
CA ASP A 165 23.06 -19.51 8.24
C ASP A 165 22.19 -20.44 9.13
N PRO A 166 22.69 -21.63 9.53
CA PRO A 166 21.97 -22.58 10.38
C PRO A 166 21.46 -21.93 11.68
N LEU A 167 22.22 -21.02 12.27
CA LEU A 167 21.84 -20.35 13.53
C LEU A 167 20.64 -19.41 13.34
N LEU A 168 20.58 -18.69 12.22
CA LEU A 168 19.46 -17.81 11.89
C LEU A 168 18.18 -18.59 11.57
N ARG A 169 18.31 -19.80 11.03
CA ARG A 169 17.16 -20.70 10.82
C ARG A 169 16.62 -21.22 12.13
N GLU A 170 17.51 -21.66 13.02
CA GLU A 170 17.12 -22.22 14.30
C GLU A 170 16.47 -21.16 15.20
N ALA A 171 17.02 -19.94 15.23
CA ALA A 171 16.39 -18.80 15.90
C ALA A 171 14.96 -18.50 15.38
N ARG A 172 14.72 -18.62 14.06
CA ARG A 172 13.37 -18.43 13.50
C ARG A 172 12.43 -19.58 13.86
N LYS A 173 12.93 -20.83 13.91
CA LYS A 173 12.12 -21.97 14.37
C LYS A 173 11.73 -21.77 15.84
N GLN A 174 12.67 -21.34 16.67
CA GLN A 174 12.40 -20.99 18.07
C GLN A 174 11.37 -19.87 18.20
N ASP A 175 11.42 -18.84 17.34
CA ASP A 175 10.41 -17.77 17.31
C ASP A 175 9.01 -18.28 16.92
N LEU A 176 8.94 -19.26 16.00
CA LEU A 176 7.68 -19.90 15.59
C LEU A 176 7.11 -20.78 16.71
N ILE A 177 7.96 -21.57 17.37
CA ILE A 177 7.61 -22.40 18.54
C ILE A 177 7.15 -21.52 19.70
N ALA A 178 7.78 -20.36 19.91
CA ALA A 178 7.41 -19.38 20.91
C ALA A 178 6.15 -18.56 20.58
N GLY A 179 5.43 -18.89 19.49
CA GLY A 179 4.19 -18.20 19.10
C GLY A 179 4.39 -16.73 18.72
N LYS A 180 5.61 -16.30 18.37
CA LYS A 180 5.84 -14.92 17.93
C LYS A 180 5.18 -14.73 16.55
N PRO A 181 4.32 -13.72 16.37
CA PRO A 181 3.61 -13.56 15.11
C PRO A 181 4.61 -13.33 13.98
N LYS A 182 4.48 -14.11 12.88
CA LYS A 182 5.21 -13.87 11.63
C LYS A 182 4.99 -12.42 11.22
N ARG A 183 6.02 -11.58 11.38
CA ARG A 183 5.96 -10.16 11.04
C ARG A 183 5.63 -10.05 9.55
N SER A 184 4.40 -9.66 9.22
CA SER A 184 3.93 -9.61 7.83
C SER A 184 4.91 -8.78 7.00
N ARG A 185 5.40 -9.36 5.88
CA ARG A 185 6.36 -8.67 5.00
C ARG A 185 5.80 -7.36 4.48
N PHE A 186 4.48 -7.30 4.31
CA PHE A 186 3.77 -6.08 3.93
C PHE A 186 3.76 -5.04 5.04
N THR A 187 3.45 -5.41 6.30
CA THR A 187 3.47 -4.44 7.40
C THR A 187 4.89 -3.98 7.72
N ALA A 188 5.89 -4.86 7.65
CA ALA A 188 7.30 -4.48 7.79
C ALA A 188 7.76 -3.52 6.66
N TRP A 189 7.33 -3.76 5.43
CA TRP A 189 7.58 -2.86 4.29
C TRP A 189 6.84 -1.52 4.46
N PHE A 190 5.57 -1.55 4.87
CA PHE A 190 4.72 -0.37 5.05
C PHE A 190 5.24 0.52 6.18
N HIS A 191 5.64 -0.07 7.32
CA HIS A 191 6.29 0.66 8.41
C HIS A 191 7.67 1.21 8.04
N LYS A 192 8.38 0.59 7.10
CA LYS A 192 9.64 1.13 6.57
C LYS A 192 9.43 2.26 5.55
N ARG A 193 8.32 2.25 4.82
CA ARG A 193 7.99 3.19 3.73
C ARG A 193 7.23 4.42 4.22
N PHE A 194 6.33 4.24 5.19
CA PHE A 194 5.41 5.26 5.70
C PHE A 194 5.45 5.42 7.22
N GLY A 195 6.12 4.52 7.95
CA GLY A 195 6.47 4.80 9.34
C GLY A 195 7.54 5.87 9.37
N THR A 196 7.35 6.90 10.21
CA THR A 196 8.39 7.83 10.64
C THR A 196 9.67 7.03 10.83
N ARG A 197 10.71 7.32 10.02
CA ARG A 197 12.03 6.65 10.02
C ARG A 197 12.25 6.00 11.38
N SER A 198 11.99 4.70 11.48
CA SER A 198 12.26 3.97 12.70
C SER A 198 13.75 4.17 12.91
N SER A 199 14.10 5.02 13.87
CA SER A 199 15.48 5.24 14.20
C SER A 199 16.08 3.87 14.54
N PRO A 200 17.39 3.67 14.33
CA PRO A 200 18.05 2.40 14.60
C PRO A 200 17.93 1.94 16.07
N PHE A 201 17.37 2.77 16.96
CA PHE A 201 17.13 2.43 18.35
C PHE A 201 15.80 1.71 18.54
N ALA A 202 15.86 0.57 19.25
CA ALA A 202 14.68 -0.03 19.83
C ALA A 202 14.18 0.92 20.94
N PHE A 203 13.26 1.81 20.62
CA PHE A 203 12.62 2.69 21.61
C PHE A 203 11.65 1.93 22.55
N ASP A 204 11.51 0.62 22.36
CA ASP A 204 10.64 -0.24 23.17
C ASP A 204 11.27 -0.64 24.52
N ASN A 205 12.59 -0.44 24.72
CA ASN A 205 13.34 -0.81 25.93
C ASN A 205 14.21 0.31 26.50
N ILE A 206 13.82 1.57 26.33
CA ILE A 206 14.65 2.74 26.71
C ILE A 206 15.21 2.70 28.15
N PRO A 207 14.48 2.24 29.20
CA PRO A 207 15.04 2.15 30.55
C PRO A 207 16.25 1.20 30.69
N TYR A 208 16.47 0.32 29.71
CA TYR A 208 17.57 -0.65 29.69
C TYR A 208 18.70 -0.23 28.73
N TRP A 209 18.68 1.02 28.25
CA TRP A 209 19.73 1.47 27.35
C TRP A 209 21.07 1.59 28.07
N THR A 210 22.12 1.08 27.44
CA THR A 210 23.49 1.30 27.91
C THR A 210 23.95 2.73 27.61
N SER A 211 25.04 3.17 28.25
CA SER A 211 25.66 4.47 27.95
C SER A 211 26.02 4.62 26.45
N ASP A 212 26.40 3.53 25.79
CA ASP A 212 26.66 3.49 24.34
C ASP A 212 25.40 3.77 23.50
N GLU A 213 24.28 3.17 23.87
CA GLU A 213 23.00 3.38 23.20
C GLU A 213 22.48 4.81 23.41
N VAL A 214 22.70 5.37 24.60
CA VAL A 214 22.42 6.79 24.89
C VAL A 214 23.29 7.72 24.03
N CYS A 215 24.58 7.42 23.87
CA CYS A 215 25.47 8.19 22.98
C CYS A 215 25.02 8.14 21.51
N ALA A 216 24.56 6.99 21.07
CA ALA A 216 24.03 6.82 19.73
C ALA A 216 22.71 7.59 19.53
N TRP A 217 21.83 7.60 20.54
CA TRP A 217 20.63 8.44 20.55
C TRP A 217 20.97 9.93 20.50
N LEU A 218 21.92 10.41 21.32
CA LEU A 218 22.41 11.79 21.28
C LEU A 218 22.90 12.18 19.88
N SER A 219 23.60 11.27 19.21
CA SER A 219 24.06 11.48 17.83
C SER A 219 22.89 11.64 16.85
N SER A 220 21.79 10.91 17.06
CA SER A 220 20.60 11.00 16.19
C SER A 220 19.80 12.29 16.33
N ILE A 221 19.89 12.96 17.48
CA ILE A 221 19.27 14.27 17.72
C ILE A 221 20.24 15.44 17.47
N GLY A 222 21.40 15.15 16.87
CA GLY A 222 22.41 16.16 16.50
C GLY A 222 23.19 16.72 17.68
N MET A 223 23.39 15.91 18.73
CA MET A 223 24.09 16.28 19.97
C MET A 223 25.22 15.29 20.32
N SER A 224 25.86 14.74 19.28
CA SER A 224 26.99 13.81 19.44
C SER A 224 28.18 14.39 20.21
N GLU A 225 28.34 15.72 20.22
CA GLU A 225 29.40 16.43 20.95
C GLU A 225 29.38 16.14 22.46
N TYR A 226 28.20 15.87 23.03
CA TYR A 226 28.03 15.56 24.45
C TYR A 226 28.11 14.06 24.78
N GLY A 227 28.34 13.20 23.79
CA GLY A 227 28.41 11.75 24.01
C GLY A 227 29.54 11.35 24.96
N SER A 228 30.70 12.02 24.88
CA SER A 228 31.81 11.77 25.81
C SER A 228 31.46 12.19 27.24
N THR A 229 30.73 13.28 27.40
CA THR A 229 30.26 13.77 28.70
C THR A 229 29.23 12.81 29.32
N PHE A 230 28.27 12.33 28.53
CA PHE A 230 27.27 11.35 29.00
C PHE A 230 27.91 10.00 29.37
N ARG A 231 28.96 9.60 28.64
CA ARG A 231 29.75 8.40 28.97
C ARG A 231 30.55 8.55 30.26
N LYS A 232 31.18 9.71 30.46
CA LYS A 232 31.96 9.99 31.68
C LYS A 232 31.10 10.03 32.94
N ASN A 233 29.85 10.47 32.82
CA ASN A 233 28.88 10.52 33.91
C ASN A 233 28.02 9.25 34.02
N ASP A 234 28.34 8.18 33.27
CA ASP A 234 27.59 6.91 33.19
C ASP A 234 26.07 7.08 33.07
N ILE A 235 25.63 8.00 32.21
CA ILE A 235 24.20 8.25 32.02
C ILE A 235 23.59 7.15 31.15
N GLN A 236 22.88 6.24 31.80
CA GLN A 236 22.15 5.13 31.18
C GLN A 236 20.71 5.50 30.87
N GLY A 237 19.98 4.58 30.24
CA GLY A 237 18.60 4.79 29.80
C GLY A 237 17.59 5.09 30.93
N SER A 238 17.80 4.50 32.11
CA SER A 238 17.06 4.80 33.34
C SER A 238 17.26 6.25 33.78
N GLU A 239 18.49 6.75 33.68
CA GLU A 239 18.87 8.07 34.21
C GLU A 239 18.46 9.15 33.22
N LEU A 240 18.60 8.87 31.92
CA LEU A 240 18.08 9.69 30.84
C LEU A 240 16.56 9.91 30.95
N MET A 241 15.82 8.91 31.45
CA MET A 241 14.38 9.00 31.66
C MET A 241 13.99 9.94 32.79
N HIS A 242 14.88 10.22 33.74
CA HIS A 242 14.61 11.11 34.88
C HIS A 242 15.31 12.47 34.75
N LEU A 243 16.23 12.60 33.81
CA LEU A 243 17.04 13.81 33.62
C LEU A 243 16.19 15.10 33.51
N GLU A 244 16.45 16.04 34.41
CA GLU A 244 15.80 17.34 34.46
C GLU A 244 16.72 18.46 33.97
N ARG A 245 16.20 19.69 33.92
CA ARG A 245 16.97 20.84 33.48
C ARG A 245 18.18 21.11 34.39
N SER A 246 18.01 20.98 35.70
CA SER A 246 19.10 21.13 36.68
C SER A 246 20.28 20.22 36.35
N ASP A 247 19.97 18.95 36.12
CA ASP A 247 20.97 17.91 35.90
C ASP A 247 21.71 18.13 34.58
N ILE A 248 21.00 18.58 33.53
CA ILE A 248 21.61 18.93 32.24
C ILE A 248 22.66 20.05 32.40
N LEU A 249 22.39 21.04 33.27
CA LEU A 249 23.34 22.11 33.55
C LEU A 249 24.53 21.61 34.37
N GLU A 250 24.30 20.73 35.35
CA GLU A 250 25.33 20.14 36.19
C GLU A 250 26.29 19.23 35.40
N ILE A 251 25.78 18.54 34.39
CA ILE A 251 26.57 17.74 33.43
C ILE A 251 27.47 18.63 32.55
N GLY A 252 27.26 19.95 32.54
CA GLY A 252 28.09 20.92 31.81
C GLY A 252 27.51 21.37 30.46
N ILE A 253 26.22 21.14 30.21
CA ILE A 253 25.54 21.62 28.99
C ILE A 253 24.90 22.99 29.27
N ASN A 254 25.68 24.05 29.09
CA ASN A 254 25.26 25.41 29.48
C ASN A 254 24.62 26.21 28.33
N LYS A 255 24.73 25.72 27.08
CA LYS A 255 24.17 26.41 25.90
C LYS A 255 22.64 26.25 25.89
N ILE A 256 21.91 27.36 26.08
CA ILE A 256 20.44 27.40 26.18
C ILE A 256 19.74 26.63 25.04
N GLY A 257 20.23 26.77 23.81
CA GLY A 257 19.67 26.05 22.65
C GLY A 257 19.81 24.53 22.74
N HIS A 258 20.94 24.04 23.25
CA HIS A 258 21.20 22.61 23.44
C HIS A 258 20.38 22.07 24.62
N VAL A 259 20.29 22.82 25.72
CA VAL A 259 19.43 22.49 26.87
C VAL A 259 17.99 22.32 26.43
N LYS A 260 17.44 23.28 25.67
CA LYS A 260 16.05 23.21 25.17
C LYS A 260 15.84 22.02 24.22
N ARG A 261 16.80 21.77 23.32
CA ARG A 261 16.73 20.65 22.37
C ARG A 261 16.76 19.30 23.09
N LEU A 262 17.68 19.13 24.05
CA LEU A 262 17.79 17.93 24.86
C LEU A 262 16.54 17.70 25.72
N GLN A 263 16.05 18.74 26.40
CA GLN A 263 14.83 18.66 27.20
C GLN A 263 13.62 18.24 26.35
N SER A 264 13.45 18.84 25.17
CA SER A 264 12.38 18.46 24.24
C SER A 264 12.52 17.01 23.75
N ALA A 265 13.73 16.58 23.42
CA ALA A 265 13.99 15.24 22.93
C ALA A 265 13.74 14.18 24.01
N ILE A 266 14.09 14.45 25.27
CA ILE A 266 13.80 13.57 26.41
C ILE A 266 12.29 13.46 26.66
N LEU A 267 11.55 14.57 26.57
CA LEU A 267 10.09 14.56 26.72
C LEU A 267 9.42 13.71 25.63
N GLU A 268 9.87 13.83 24.39
CA GLU A 268 9.40 12.99 23.29
C GLU A 268 9.74 11.50 23.52
N LEU A 269 10.96 11.23 23.99
CA LEU A 269 11.44 9.89 24.31
C LEU A 269 10.59 9.23 25.41
N ARG A 270 10.26 9.97 26.48
CA ARG A 270 9.33 9.53 27.55
C ARG A 270 7.94 9.23 26.99
N ALA A 271 7.39 10.10 26.15
CA ALA A 271 6.09 9.89 25.52
C ALA A 271 6.07 8.65 24.63
N HIS A 272 7.17 8.39 23.90
CA HIS A 272 7.33 7.18 23.11
C HIS A 272 7.35 5.92 24.00
N ASN A 273 8.15 5.92 25.07
CA ASN A 273 8.21 4.82 26.02
C ASN A 273 6.83 4.49 26.62
N GLN A 274 6.07 5.51 27.02
CA GLN A 274 4.73 5.33 27.57
C GLN A 274 3.76 4.72 26.54
N ARG A 275 3.82 5.16 25.28
CA ARG A 275 3.00 4.59 24.19
C ARG A 275 3.36 3.12 23.95
N ALA A 276 4.65 2.78 23.94
CA ALA A 276 5.12 1.40 23.81
C ALA A 276 4.62 0.52 24.97
N ARG A 277 4.78 0.97 26.23
CA ARG A 277 4.27 0.26 27.42
C ARG A 277 2.75 0.07 27.39
N ARG A 278 1.99 1.09 26.97
CA ARG A 278 0.52 1.00 26.80
C ARG A 278 0.13 0.00 25.70
N ALA A 279 0.85 -0.03 24.59
CA ALA A 279 0.62 -1.00 23.52
C ALA A 279 0.91 -2.43 23.99
N GLN A 280 1.99 -2.64 24.74
CA GLN A 280 2.32 -3.93 25.36
C GLN A 280 1.25 -4.37 26.37
N ALA A 281 0.77 -3.46 27.22
CA ALA A 281 -0.32 -3.74 28.17
C ALA A 281 -1.63 -4.11 27.44
N ARG A 282 -1.97 -3.42 26.34
CA ARG A 282 -3.12 -3.78 25.49
C ARG A 282 -2.96 -5.17 24.86
N LYS A 283 -1.77 -5.51 24.38
CA LYS A 283 -1.48 -6.84 23.83
C LYS A 283 -1.60 -7.92 24.91
N LYS A 284 -1.05 -7.70 26.11
CA LYS A 284 -1.20 -8.60 27.25
C LYS A 284 -2.67 -8.80 27.65
N ARG A 285 -3.48 -7.73 27.65
CA ARG A 285 -4.94 -7.83 27.91
C ARG A 285 -5.70 -8.59 26.81
N ARG A 286 -5.31 -8.44 25.54
CA ARG A 286 -5.91 -9.23 24.43
C ARG A 286 -5.58 -10.71 24.57
N VAL A 287 -4.30 -11.04 24.77
CA VAL A 287 -3.84 -12.43 24.96
C VAL A 287 -4.49 -13.07 26.20
N ALA A 288 -4.63 -12.32 27.31
CA ALA A 288 -5.32 -12.81 28.51
C ALA A 288 -6.84 -12.97 28.32
N LYS A 289 -7.46 -12.23 27.39
CA LYS A 289 -8.89 -12.40 27.05
C LYS A 289 -9.12 -13.64 26.18
N ASP A 290 -8.15 -14.00 25.35
CA ASP A 290 -8.19 -15.19 24.50
C ASP A 290 -7.86 -16.47 25.28
N TYR A 291 -7.09 -16.37 26.37
CA TYR A 291 -6.88 -17.47 27.32
C TYR A 291 -7.94 -17.44 28.44
N LYS A 292 -9.17 -17.83 28.09
CA LYS A 292 -10.14 -18.30 29.10
C LYS A 292 -9.82 -19.78 29.33
N PRO A 293 -9.32 -20.22 30.50
CA PRO A 293 -9.16 -21.64 30.75
C PRO A 293 -10.55 -22.27 30.70
N GLU A 294 -10.70 -23.28 29.84
CA GLU A 294 -11.93 -24.02 29.57
C GLU A 294 -12.32 -24.96 30.74
N ALA A 295 -12.01 -24.56 31.98
CA ALA A 295 -12.25 -25.32 33.20
C ALA A 295 -13.26 -24.63 34.15
N ALA A 296 -14.11 -23.74 33.63
CA ALA A 296 -15.23 -23.17 34.40
C ALA A 296 -16.47 -22.90 33.52
N ALA A 297 -16.69 -23.73 32.49
CA ALA A 297 -17.94 -23.77 31.71
C ALA A 297 -18.54 -25.18 31.76
N GLY A 298 -18.61 -25.74 32.97
CA GLY A 298 -19.36 -26.95 33.30
C GLY A 298 -20.00 -26.73 34.66
N GLY A 299 -21.14 -26.04 34.67
CA GLY A 299 -21.80 -25.61 35.89
C GLY A 299 -22.91 -24.62 35.58
N SER A 300 -24.00 -25.16 35.03
CA SER A 300 -25.30 -24.49 35.05
C SER A 300 -25.64 -24.19 36.51
N ALA A 301 -25.47 -22.94 36.93
CA ALA A 301 -26.05 -22.41 38.16
C ALA A 301 -27.05 -21.34 37.72
N ASP A 302 -28.23 -21.86 37.38
CA ASP A 302 -29.47 -21.10 37.28
C ASP A 302 -29.64 -20.24 38.55
N LYS A 303 -29.48 -18.92 38.40
CA LYS A 303 -29.93 -17.93 39.40
C LYS A 303 -31.06 -17.14 38.78
N ARG A 304 -32.17 -17.82 38.54
CA ARG A 304 -33.50 -17.22 38.51
C ARG A 304 -33.80 -16.60 39.88
N LYS A 305 -33.85 -15.27 39.94
CA LYS A 305 -34.57 -14.53 40.98
C LYS A 305 -36.04 -14.51 40.59
N GLU A 306 -36.90 -15.10 41.41
CA GLU A 306 -38.28 -14.68 41.74
C GLU A 306 -38.74 -15.64 42.87
N SER A 307 -38.48 -15.31 44.12
CA SER A 307 -39.43 -14.75 45.09
C SER A 307 -40.75 -15.54 45.28
N SER A 308 -40.85 -16.10 46.48
CA SER A 308 -42.04 -16.28 47.34
C SER A 308 -43.00 -17.47 47.15
N ALA A 309 -43.25 -18.09 48.33
CA ALA A 309 -44.38 -18.93 48.75
C ALA A 309 -44.49 -20.31 48.07
N GLU A 310 -44.84 -21.42 48.72
CA GLU A 310 -45.03 -21.86 50.10
C GLU A 310 -45.22 -23.39 49.96
N ARG A 311 -44.75 -24.19 50.92
CA ARG A 311 -45.11 -25.61 51.02
C ARG A 311 -45.84 -25.81 52.34
N TYR A 312 -47.16 -25.95 52.28
CA TYR A 312 -47.97 -26.93 53.02
C TYR A 312 -49.35 -27.00 52.35
N PRO A 313 -49.87 -28.20 51.98
CA PRO A 313 -51.29 -28.43 51.82
C PRO A 313 -51.84 -29.08 53.10
N ASP A 314 -52.86 -28.46 53.69
CA ASP A 314 -53.79 -29.13 54.59
C ASP A 314 -54.96 -29.71 53.79
N GLY A 315 -55.53 -30.80 54.32
CA GLY A 315 -56.30 -31.81 53.58
C GLY A 315 -57.61 -31.40 52.87
N GLN A 316 -57.89 -32.19 51.81
CA GLN A 316 -59.19 -32.73 51.31
C GLN A 316 -60.46 -31.84 51.16
N PRO A 317 -61.46 -32.26 50.37
CA PRO A 317 -61.45 -32.71 48.97
C PRO A 317 -62.56 -31.99 48.14
N SER A 318 -62.74 -32.45 46.89
CA SER A 318 -64.01 -32.49 46.12
C SER A 318 -64.18 -31.53 44.92
N THR A 319 -64.33 -32.19 43.77
CA THR A 319 -65.36 -31.97 42.73
C THR A 319 -65.33 -30.71 41.84
N SER A 320 -64.94 -30.99 40.58
CA SER A 320 -65.70 -30.75 39.34
C SER A 320 -65.96 -29.33 38.84
N SER A 321 -65.88 -29.24 37.50
CA SER A 321 -66.48 -28.25 36.60
C SER A 321 -65.81 -26.86 36.62
N SER A 322 -65.66 -26.12 35.54
CA SER A 322 -66.03 -26.27 34.13
C SER A 322 -65.37 -25.12 33.37
N ALA A 323 -64.99 -25.39 32.12
CA ALA A 323 -65.00 -24.54 30.93
C ALA A 323 -64.79 -23.00 31.03
N SER A 324 -63.98 -22.56 30.05
CA SER A 324 -64.06 -21.33 29.24
C SER A 324 -63.13 -20.16 29.57
N ALA A 325 -62.23 -19.90 28.61
CA ALA A 325 -61.72 -18.59 28.25
C ALA A 325 -62.21 -18.28 26.82
N PRO A 326 -62.28 -16.99 26.42
CA PRO A 326 -61.34 -16.61 25.37
C PRO A 326 -60.79 -15.17 25.43
N SER A 327 -59.58 -15.07 24.87
CA SER A 327 -59.03 -14.01 24.01
C SER A 327 -58.96 -12.54 24.47
N GLY A 328 -57.77 -11.95 24.25
CA GLY A 328 -57.63 -10.52 23.93
C GLY A 328 -56.38 -9.86 24.51
N LYS A 329 -55.34 -9.71 23.70
CA LYS A 329 -54.07 -9.00 24.04
C LYS A 329 -54.22 -7.48 23.88
N SER A 330 -53.59 -6.74 24.81
CA SER A 330 -53.18 -5.33 24.76
C SER A 330 -51.91 -5.23 25.63
N GLY A 331 -50.87 -4.40 25.45
CA GLY A 331 -50.55 -3.31 24.53
C GLY A 331 -49.28 -2.60 25.04
N THR A 332 -48.46 -2.07 24.11
CA THR A 332 -47.69 -0.80 24.14
C THR A 332 -46.64 -0.56 25.25
N THR A 333 -45.39 -0.10 25.03
CA THR A 333 -44.91 1.24 24.54
C THR A 333 -43.36 1.19 24.55
N ARG A 334 -42.52 1.84 23.72
CA ARG A 334 -42.26 3.28 23.45
C ARG A 334 -40.95 3.37 22.62
N ARG A 335 -40.55 4.38 21.84
CA ARG A 335 -41.14 5.39 20.91
C ARG A 335 -39.93 6.19 20.37
N ILE A 336 -39.86 6.46 19.06
CA ILE A 336 -38.96 7.44 18.38
C ILE A 336 -39.85 8.55 17.81
N PRO A 337 -39.44 9.83 17.71
CA PRO A 337 -40.10 10.82 16.86
C PRO A 337 -39.22 11.34 15.68
N PRO A 338 -39.84 12.02 14.70
CA PRO A 338 -39.53 11.87 13.27
C PRO A 338 -39.01 13.15 12.56
N LYS A 339 -38.88 13.06 11.22
CA LYS A 339 -38.48 14.08 10.24
C LYS A 339 -39.66 14.94 9.74
N ASP A 340 -39.30 15.92 8.88
CA ASP A 340 -40.10 16.77 7.97
C ASP A 340 -40.39 18.16 8.58
N GLY A 341 -40.40 19.33 7.92
CA GLY A 341 -40.27 19.78 6.53
C GLY A 341 -40.41 21.32 6.50
N GLU A 342 -40.16 21.90 5.33
CA GLU A 342 -40.39 23.26 4.76
C GLU A 342 -41.16 24.41 5.47
N SER A 343 -40.74 25.64 5.09
CA SER A 343 -41.50 26.90 4.87
C SER A 343 -41.43 28.09 5.87
N ALA A 344 -41.25 29.28 5.25
CA ALA A 344 -40.98 30.67 5.69
C ALA A 344 -42.16 31.34 6.49
N PRO A 345 -42.21 32.66 6.87
CA PRO A 345 -41.50 33.86 6.37
C PRO A 345 -41.07 34.95 7.41
N ALA A 346 -40.71 36.12 6.88
CA ALA A 346 -40.03 37.29 7.45
C ALA A 346 -40.80 38.18 8.47
N VAL A 347 -40.04 38.86 9.35
CA VAL A 347 -40.33 40.14 10.05
C VAL A 347 -38.95 40.74 10.42
N MET A 348 -38.38 41.78 9.79
CA MET A 348 -38.65 43.23 9.85
C MET A 348 -38.49 43.87 11.25
N GLN A 349 -37.32 44.44 11.54
CA GLN A 349 -37.23 45.62 12.42
C GLN A 349 -36.03 46.51 12.06
N LYS A 350 -36.30 47.81 12.15
CA LYS A 350 -35.62 48.98 11.57
C LYS A 350 -34.93 49.75 12.72
N ASP A 351 -33.67 50.18 12.51
CA ASP A 351 -33.00 51.45 12.91
C ASP A 351 -33.09 51.98 14.38
N PRO A 352 -32.08 52.71 14.92
CA PRO A 352 -31.61 53.96 14.31
C PRO A 352 -30.11 54.34 14.40
N SER A 353 -29.81 55.27 13.50
CA SER A 353 -28.65 56.15 13.33
C SER A 353 -28.46 57.21 14.43
N SER A 354 -27.21 57.56 14.71
CA SER A 354 -26.62 58.88 15.07
C SER A 354 -25.42 58.63 16.00
N SER A 355 -24.21 59.14 15.82
CA SER A 355 -23.72 60.37 15.19
C SER A 355 -22.31 60.19 14.62
#